data_AF-A0A183GXV7-F1
#
_entry.id   AF-A0A183GXV7-F1
#
_cell.length_a   1.000
_cell.length_b   1.000
_cell.length_c   1.000
_cell.angle_alpha   90.00
_cell.angle_beta   90.00
_cell.angle_gamma   90.00
#
_symmetry.space_group_name_H-M   'P 1'
#
loop_
_entity.id
_entity.type
_entity.pdbx_description
1 polymer ?
#
loop_
_entity_poly.entity_id
_entity_poly.type
_entity_poly.pdbx_seq_one_letter_code
_entity_poly.pdbx_strand_id
1 'polypeptide(L)'
;MEDCGNQANDWKPCIERKIADQVFGACCDRFVPPECRGLCIYESNPIEARVVLMHTIQPSRCRLYKYLSSIIHCAAQTHDNTACCRDMGIHEIGPQCLQMCGPQAKPRQLWGTRSLRKDLVVCLAKWDQIMSCHQAGLRARKILKMPTATSH
;
A
#
# COMPACT_ATOMS: atom_id res chain seq x y z
N MET A 1 11.94 -10.03 18.80
CA MET A 1 11.10 -9.53 17.69
C MET A 1 11.23 -10.59 16.62
N GLU A 2 10.15 -11.29 16.29
CA GLU A 2 10.17 -12.33 15.26
C GLU A 2 10.71 -11.75 13.95
N ASP A 3 11.47 -12.56 13.22
CA ASP A 3 11.89 -12.19 11.87
C ASP A 3 10.65 -12.12 10.96
N CYS A 4 10.51 -11.05 10.18
CA CYS A 4 9.28 -10.72 9.48
C CYS A 4 9.53 -9.80 8.29
N GLY A 5 8.56 -9.73 7.37
CA GLY A 5 8.59 -8.84 6.22
C GLY A 5 9.73 -9.12 5.26
N ASN A 6 10.11 -10.39 5.13
CA ASN A 6 11.15 -10.88 4.24
C ASN A 6 10.74 -12.23 3.64
N GLN A 7 11.47 -12.66 2.59
CA GLN A 7 11.19 -13.90 1.87
C GLN A 7 11.29 -15.15 2.75
N ALA A 8 12.20 -15.19 3.72
CA ALA A 8 12.40 -16.36 4.58
C ALA A 8 11.19 -16.67 5.48
N ASN A 9 10.30 -15.69 5.69
CA ASN A 9 9.08 -15.82 6.47
C ASN A 9 7.83 -15.54 5.62
N ASP A 10 7.89 -15.84 4.31
CA ASP A 10 6.78 -15.66 3.37
C ASP A 10 6.16 -14.26 3.41
N TRP A 11 7.00 -13.24 3.65
CA TRP A 11 6.59 -11.83 3.76
C TRP A 11 5.55 -11.57 4.87
N LYS A 12 5.49 -12.40 5.92
CA LYS A 12 4.61 -12.18 7.08
C LYS A 12 4.78 -10.75 7.64
N PRO A 13 3.69 -9.96 7.82
CA PRO A 13 3.80 -8.59 8.32
C PRO A 13 4.40 -8.48 9.72
N CYS A 14 5.23 -7.45 9.92
CA CYS A 14 5.81 -7.12 11.22
C CYS A 14 4.88 -6.34 12.14
N ILE A 15 3.80 -5.78 11.59
CA ILE A 15 2.84 -4.93 12.31
C ILE A 15 1.44 -5.48 12.06
N GLU A 16 0.63 -5.54 13.12
CA GLU A 16 -0.78 -5.88 13.02
C GLU A 16 -1.52 -4.94 12.06
N ARG A 17 -2.40 -5.52 11.24
CA ARG A 17 -3.17 -4.78 10.23
C ARG A 17 -3.90 -3.57 10.81
N LYS A 18 -4.53 -3.72 11.99
CA LYS A 18 -5.26 -2.63 12.66
C LYS A 18 -4.41 -1.38 12.89
N ILE A 19 -3.14 -1.55 13.28
CA ILE A 19 -2.21 -0.44 13.51
C ILE A 19 -1.72 0.11 12.16
N ALA A 20 -1.42 -0.78 11.21
CA ALA A 20 -1.01 -0.39 9.87
C ALA A 20 -2.08 0.47 9.17
N ASP A 21 -3.35 0.07 9.23
CA ASP A 21 -4.50 0.77 8.65
C ASP A 21 -4.66 2.18 9.25
N GLN A 22 -4.41 2.37 10.54
CA GLN A 22 -4.44 3.70 11.16
C GLN A 22 -3.39 4.63 10.56
N VAL A 23 -2.17 4.14 10.35
CA VAL A 23 -1.09 4.92 9.75
C VAL A 23 -1.38 5.22 8.28
N PHE A 24 -1.88 4.24 7.53
CA PHE A 24 -2.27 4.40 6.13
C PHE A 24 -3.41 5.43 5.99
N GLY A 25 -4.47 5.28 6.80
CA GLY A 25 -5.59 6.21 6.86
C GLY A 25 -5.16 7.65 7.17
N ALA A 26 -4.29 7.86 8.16
CA ALA A 26 -3.79 9.19 8.51
C ALA A 26 -3.00 9.87 7.38
N CYS A 27 -2.27 9.09 6.56
CA CYS A 27 -1.65 9.61 5.34
C CYS A 27 -2.72 9.96 4.30
N CYS A 28 -3.67 9.06 4.06
CA CYS A 28 -4.74 9.28 3.10
C CYS A 28 -5.60 10.49 3.42
N ASP A 29 -5.86 10.81 4.69
CA ASP A 29 -6.60 12.00 5.08
C ASP A 29 -5.98 13.31 4.55
N ARG A 30 -4.67 13.31 4.29
CA ARG A 30 -3.92 14.46 3.77
C ARG A 30 -3.76 14.48 2.25
N PHE A 31 -3.74 13.31 1.60
CA PHE A 31 -3.38 13.18 0.17
C PHE A 31 -4.49 12.64 -0.72
N VAL A 32 -5.57 12.11 -0.14
CA VAL A 32 -6.63 11.36 -0.82
C VAL A 32 -8.00 11.90 -0.39
N PRO A 33 -8.91 12.22 -1.33
CA PRO A 33 -10.21 12.74 -0.97
C PRO A 33 -11.13 11.64 -0.42
N PRO A 34 -12.17 11.98 0.37
CA PRO A 34 -13.01 11.02 1.10
C PRO A 34 -13.54 9.86 0.25
N GLU A 35 -13.97 10.14 -0.98
CA GLU A 35 -14.53 9.17 -1.93
C GLU A 35 -13.54 8.07 -2.37
N CYS A 36 -12.25 8.25 -2.13
CA CYS A 36 -11.18 7.30 -2.44
C CYS A 36 -10.61 6.58 -1.22
N ARG A 37 -10.95 7.02 0.01
CA ARG A 37 -10.31 6.51 1.25
C ARG A 37 -10.67 5.07 1.59
N GLY A 38 -11.71 4.50 0.98
CA GLY A 38 -12.02 3.08 1.08
C GLY A 38 -10.87 2.17 0.65
N LEU A 39 -9.94 2.66 -0.16
CA LEU A 39 -8.72 1.93 -0.59
C LEU A 39 -7.56 2.04 0.39
N CYS A 40 -7.69 2.82 1.47
CA CYS A 40 -6.61 3.08 2.43
C CYS A 40 -6.60 2.06 3.57
N ILE A 41 -6.66 0.78 3.21
CA ILE A 41 -6.63 -0.37 4.11
C ILE A 41 -5.73 -1.46 3.52
N TYR A 42 -5.03 -2.19 4.37
CA TYR A 42 -4.21 -3.34 3.96
C TYR A 42 -5.06 -4.61 3.88
N GLU A 43 -6.05 -4.63 2.98
CA GLU A 43 -6.87 -5.82 2.76
C GLU A 43 -6.13 -6.84 1.89
N SER A 44 -5.77 -7.99 2.48
CA SER A 44 -5.01 -9.07 1.84
C SER A 44 -5.87 -10.27 1.45
N ASN A 45 -7.16 -10.29 1.82
CA ASN A 45 -8.10 -11.30 1.34
C ASN A 45 -8.51 -10.95 -0.11
N PRO A 46 -8.33 -11.87 -1.07
CA PRO A 46 -8.61 -11.58 -2.48
C PRO A 46 -10.07 -11.20 -2.77
N ILE A 47 -11.03 -11.75 -2.02
CA ILE A 47 -12.46 -11.48 -2.21
C ILE A 47 -12.79 -10.10 -1.66
N GLU A 48 -12.42 -9.83 -0.41
CA GLU A 48 -12.69 -8.55 0.25
C GLU A 48 -11.98 -7.38 -0.47
N ALA A 49 -10.74 -7.58 -0.91
CA ALA A 49 -10.00 -6.60 -1.68
C ALA A 49 -10.71 -6.22 -2.99
N ARG A 50 -11.31 -7.21 -3.69
CA ARG A 50 -12.10 -6.97 -4.89
C ARG A 50 -13.40 -6.22 -4.58
N VAL A 51 -14.08 -6.59 -3.49
CA VAL A 51 -15.30 -5.90 -3.03
C VAL A 51 -15.00 -4.43 -2.73
N VAL A 52 -13.93 -4.16 -1.98
CA VAL A 52 -13.45 -2.81 -1.65
C VAL A 52 -13.09 -2.02 -2.91
N LEU A 53 -12.33 -2.62 -3.84
CA LEU A 53 -12.03 -2.01 -5.13
C LEU A 53 -13.31 -1.64 -5.87
N MET A 54 -14.22 -2.61 -6.09
CA MET A 54 -15.46 -2.39 -6.83
C MET A 54 -16.31 -1.28 -6.19
N HIS A 55 -16.48 -1.27 -4.88
CA HIS A 55 -17.25 -0.23 -4.17
C HIS A 55 -16.62 1.16 -4.26
N THR A 56 -15.30 1.24 -4.36
CA THR A 56 -14.57 2.52 -4.43
C THR A 56 -14.47 3.05 -5.87
N ILE A 57 -14.35 2.16 -6.86
CA ILE A 57 -14.21 2.50 -8.29
C ILE A 57 -15.52 2.58 -9.05
N GLN A 58 -16.65 2.29 -8.39
CA GLN A 58 -17.98 2.50 -8.96
C GLN A 58 -18.04 3.88 -9.64
N PRO A 59 -18.67 3.98 -10.83
CA PRO A 59 -18.69 5.21 -11.61
C PRO A 59 -19.07 6.39 -10.72
N SER A 60 -18.29 7.48 -10.78
CA SER A 60 -18.42 8.73 -10.03
C SER A 60 -17.90 8.81 -8.58
N ARG A 61 -17.45 7.71 -7.95
CA ARG A 61 -16.82 7.77 -6.62
C ARG A 61 -15.35 8.17 -6.72
N CYS A 62 -14.41 7.22 -6.75
CA CYS A 62 -13.00 7.55 -6.77
C CYS A 62 -12.43 7.72 -8.19
N ARG A 63 -11.84 8.89 -8.48
CA ARG A 63 -11.08 9.11 -9.72
C ARG A 63 -9.67 8.52 -9.60
N LEU A 64 -9.53 7.20 -9.78
CA LEU A 64 -8.25 6.48 -9.61
C LEU A 64 -7.07 7.09 -10.38
N TYR A 65 -7.28 7.59 -11.59
CA TYR A 65 -6.20 8.23 -12.36
C TYR A 65 -5.60 9.47 -11.68
N LYS A 66 -6.31 10.10 -10.74
CA LYS A 66 -5.82 11.23 -9.95
C LYS A 66 -5.17 10.81 -8.64
N TYR A 67 -5.65 9.74 -8.02
CA TYR A 67 -5.38 9.46 -6.60
C TYR A 67 -4.70 8.13 -6.33
N LEU A 68 -4.61 7.21 -7.31
CA LEU A 68 -3.96 5.91 -7.10
C LEU A 68 -2.48 6.07 -6.73
N SER A 69 -1.77 7.02 -7.36
CA SER A 69 -0.39 7.36 -6.99
C SER A 69 -0.28 7.80 -5.52
N SER A 70 -1.22 8.63 -5.03
CA SER A 70 -1.25 9.06 -3.62
C SER A 70 -1.54 7.88 -2.67
N ILE A 71 -2.48 7.01 -3.04
CA ILE A 71 -2.85 5.82 -2.27
C ILE A 71 -1.64 4.88 -2.15
N ILE A 72 -0.99 4.55 -3.26
CA ILE A 72 0.23 3.72 -3.27
C ILE A 72 1.35 4.37 -2.45
N HIS A 73 1.57 5.67 -2.59
CA HIS A 73 2.58 6.38 -1.80
C HIS A 73 2.30 6.25 -0.30
N CYS A 74 1.05 6.42 0.11
CA CYS A 74 0.65 6.28 1.51
C CYS A 74 0.78 4.85 2.04
N ALA A 75 0.45 3.84 1.23
CA ALA A 75 0.63 2.43 1.58
C ALA A 75 2.12 2.09 1.78
N ALA A 76 2.98 2.53 0.84
CA ALA A 76 4.41 2.26 0.90
C ALA A 76 5.12 3.00 2.05
N GLN A 77 4.61 4.17 2.42
CA GLN A 77 5.30 5.16 3.26
C GLN A 77 6.68 5.51 2.69
N THR A 78 7.72 4.82 3.14
CA THR A 78 9.12 5.01 2.69
C THR A 78 9.77 3.70 2.26
N HIS A 79 9.02 2.60 2.19
CA HIS A 79 9.54 1.25 1.97
C HIS A 79 9.37 0.84 0.51
N ASP A 80 10.45 0.36 -0.10
CA ASP A 80 10.41 -0.32 -1.39
C ASP A 80 10.05 -1.79 -1.18
N ASN A 81 8.88 -2.20 -1.71
CA ASN A 81 8.36 -3.56 -1.59
C ASN A 81 8.48 -4.33 -2.92
N THR A 82 9.33 -3.87 -3.84
CA THR A 82 9.53 -4.50 -5.15
C THR A 82 9.92 -5.97 -5.04
N ALA A 83 10.73 -6.36 -4.06
CA ALA A 83 11.11 -7.76 -3.84
C ALA A 83 9.88 -8.65 -3.53
N CYS A 84 9.06 -8.25 -2.56
CA CYS A 84 7.81 -8.95 -2.26
C CYS A 84 6.88 -9.01 -3.48
N CYS A 85 6.72 -7.88 -4.19
CA CYS A 85 5.89 -7.86 -5.39
C CYS A 85 6.39 -8.80 -6.49
N ARG A 86 7.70 -9.01 -6.62
CA ARG A 86 8.26 -9.97 -7.57
C ARG A 86 7.90 -11.39 -7.16
N ASP A 87 8.07 -11.74 -5.88
CA ASP A 87 7.73 -13.06 -5.34
C ASP A 87 6.22 -13.36 -5.46
N MET A 88 5.36 -12.35 -5.36
CA MET A 88 3.91 -12.49 -5.53
C MET A 88 3.46 -12.54 -7.01
N GLY A 89 4.39 -12.43 -7.96
CA GLY A 89 4.10 -12.48 -9.40
C GLY A 89 3.47 -11.21 -9.97
N ILE A 90 3.59 -10.05 -9.29
CA ILE A 90 3.05 -8.77 -9.80
C ILE A 90 3.71 -8.36 -11.12
N HIS A 91 5.01 -8.64 -11.25
CA HIS A 91 5.79 -8.34 -12.45
C HIS A 91 5.37 -9.16 -13.68
N GLU A 92 4.72 -10.32 -13.48
CA GLU A 92 4.28 -11.23 -14.54
C GLU A 92 3.06 -10.68 -15.30
N ILE A 93 2.24 -9.84 -14.65
CA ILE A 93 1.14 -9.10 -15.32
C ILE A 93 1.72 -8.07 -16.29
N GLY A 94 2.84 -7.47 -15.90
CA GLY A 94 3.58 -6.52 -16.69
C GLY A 94 4.55 -5.72 -15.82
N PRO A 95 5.73 -5.35 -16.34
CA PRO A 95 6.77 -4.65 -15.58
C PRO A 95 6.29 -3.30 -15.02
N GLN A 96 5.33 -2.66 -15.67
CA GLN A 96 4.72 -1.42 -15.20
C GLN A 96 4.02 -1.60 -13.84
N CYS A 97 3.53 -2.79 -13.49
CA CYS A 97 2.83 -3.01 -12.23
C CYS A 97 3.74 -2.86 -11.01
N LEU A 98 5.06 -3.03 -11.18
CA LEU A 98 6.04 -2.80 -10.12
C LEU A 98 6.09 -1.33 -9.66
N GLN A 99 5.60 -0.38 -10.47
CA GLN A 99 5.47 1.00 -10.01
C GLN A 99 4.47 1.15 -8.85
N MET A 100 3.60 0.16 -8.61
CA MET A 100 2.67 0.13 -7.47
C MET A 100 3.31 -0.43 -6.19
N CYS A 101 4.57 -0.86 -6.22
CA CYS A 101 5.21 -1.60 -5.13
C CYS A 101 6.10 -0.75 -4.23
N GLY A 102 6.15 0.57 -4.45
CA GLY A 102 7.00 1.45 -3.66
C GLY A 102 6.45 2.87 -3.55
N PRO A 103 7.15 3.74 -2.80
CA PRO A 103 6.75 5.12 -2.62
C PRO A 103 6.84 5.88 -3.93
N GLN A 104 5.83 6.70 -4.21
CA GLN A 104 5.83 7.52 -5.42
C GLN A 104 6.69 8.77 -5.23
N ALA A 105 7.63 9.01 -6.15
CA ALA A 105 8.44 10.23 -6.15
C ALA A 105 7.58 11.50 -6.27
N LYS A 106 6.43 11.40 -6.96
CA LYS A 106 5.42 12.46 -7.09
C LYS A 106 4.05 11.88 -6.68
N PRO A 107 3.66 11.94 -5.40
CA PRO A 107 2.41 11.31 -4.92
C PRO A 107 1.17 11.76 -5.69
N ARG A 108 1.10 13.03 -6.07
CA ARG A 108 -0.01 13.63 -6.84
C ARG A 108 0.10 13.45 -8.37
N GLN A 109 1.02 12.61 -8.83
CA GLN A 109 1.18 12.32 -10.25
C GLN A 109 -0.09 11.69 -10.81
N LEU A 110 -0.58 12.23 -11.92
CA LEU A 110 -1.69 11.65 -12.64
C LEU A 110 -1.22 10.38 -13.35
N TRP A 111 -1.96 9.28 -13.15
CA TRP A 111 -1.74 7.98 -13.77
C TRP A 111 -2.74 7.73 -14.90
N GLY A 112 -3.10 8.80 -15.60
CA GLY A 112 -4.05 8.82 -16.70
C GLY A 112 -4.64 10.22 -16.90
N THR A 113 -5.51 10.37 -17.89
CA THR A 113 -6.08 11.68 -18.27
C THR A 113 -7.56 11.79 -17.90
N ARG A 114 -8.38 10.82 -18.32
CA ARG A 114 -9.82 10.72 -18.00
C ARG A 114 -10.15 9.49 -17.17
N SER A 115 -9.35 8.45 -17.32
CA SER A 115 -9.41 7.16 -16.63
C SER A 115 -7.99 6.69 -16.33
N LEU A 116 -7.87 5.68 -15.46
CA LEU A 116 -6.57 5.06 -15.19
C LEU A 116 -6.03 4.48 -16.50
N ARG A 117 -4.71 4.62 -16.76
CA ARG A 117 -4.11 4.04 -17.96
C ARG A 117 -4.40 2.53 -18.02
N LYS A 118 -4.70 2.01 -19.21
CA LYS A 118 -5.11 0.61 -19.40
C LYS A 118 -4.06 -0.40 -18.90
N ASP A 119 -2.78 -0.08 -19.11
CA ASP A 119 -1.63 -0.86 -18.63
C ASP A 119 -1.52 -0.90 -17.09
N LEU A 120 -2.15 0.03 -16.38
CA LEU A 120 -2.24 0.03 -14.91
C LEU A 120 -3.53 -0.58 -14.37
N VAL A 121 -4.61 -0.58 -15.16
CA VAL A 121 -5.88 -1.21 -14.77
C VAL A 121 -5.67 -2.71 -14.53
N VAL A 122 -4.89 -3.37 -15.39
CA VAL A 122 -4.59 -4.81 -15.24
C VAL A 122 -3.86 -5.15 -13.94
N CYS A 123 -3.08 -4.20 -13.39
CA CYS A 123 -2.35 -4.40 -12.14
C CYS A 123 -3.29 -4.53 -10.93
N LEU A 124 -4.51 -3.95 -11.01
CA LEU A 124 -5.51 -4.04 -9.94
C LEU A 124 -6.01 -5.47 -9.70
N ALA A 125 -5.77 -6.40 -10.63
CA ALA A 125 -6.11 -7.81 -10.47
C ALA A 125 -5.36 -8.50 -9.31
N LYS A 126 -4.26 -7.90 -8.83
CA LYS A 126 -3.45 -8.38 -7.70
C LYS A 126 -3.39 -7.36 -6.55
N TRP A 127 -4.43 -6.55 -6.40
CA TRP A 127 -4.48 -5.49 -5.39
C TRP A 127 -4.29 -6.00 -3.96
N ASP A 128 -4.88 -7.15 -3.63
CA ASP A 128 -4.70 -7.86 -2.36
C ASP A 128 -3.22 -8.17 -2.07
N GLN A 129 -2.49 -8.65 -3.08
CA GLN A 129 -1.07 -8.98 -2.96
C GLN A 129 -0.20 -7.72 -2.87
N ILE A 130 -0.54 -6.68 -3.64
CA ILE A 130 0.15 -5.37 -3.54
C ILE A 130 -0.02 -4.80 -2.12
N MET A 131 -1.24 -4.83 -1.57
CA MET A 131 -1.51 -4.39 -0.20
C MET A 131 -0.79 -5.26 0.84
N SER A 132 -0.80 -6.59 0.66
CA SER A 132 -0.04 -7.51 1.50
C SER A 132 1.45 -7.15 1.54
N CYS A 133 2.06 -6.89 0.38
CA CYS A 133 3.46 -6.49 0.28
C CYS A 133 3.76 -5.14 0.94
N HIS A 134 2.86 -4.16 0.82
CA HIS A 134 3.06 -2.88 1.52
C HIS A 134 2.97 -3.06 3.04
N GLN A 135 2.04 -3.87 3.54
CA GLN A 135 1.96 -4.18 4.97
C GLN A 135 3.21 -4.93 5.45
N ALA A 136 3.69 -5.89 4.65
CA ALA A 136 4.90 -6.65 4.91
C ALA A 136 6.15 -5.77 5.02
N GLY A 137 6.20 -4.67 4.28
CA GLY A 137 7.30 -3.69 4.33
C GLY A 137 7.35 -2.86 5.60
N LEU A 138 6.24 -2.72 6.32
CA LEU A 138 6.19 -1.85 7.49
C LEU A 138 7.06 -2.39 8.64
N ARG A 139 7.70 -1.48 9.36
CA ARG A 139 8.49 -1.78 10.55
C ARG A 139 8.00 -0.93 11.71
N ALA A 140 7.80 -1.54 12.88
CA ALA A 140 7.58 -0.78 14.10
C ALA A 140 8.84 0.07 14.33
N ARG A 141 8.70 1.40 14.39
CA ARG A 141 9.83 2.24 14.81
C ARG A 141 10.23 1.76 16.20
N LYS A 142 11.48 1.30 16.36
CA LYS A 142 12.06 1.13 17.70
C LYS A 142 12.01 2.51 18.34
N ILE A 143 11.07 2.74 19.25
CA ILE A 143 11.21 3.84 20.20
C ILE A 143 12.45 3.46 21.00
N LEU A 144 13.58 4.09 20.69
CA LEU A 144 14.73 4.07 21.58
C LEU A 144 14.21 4.64 22.90
N LYS A 145 13.93 3.77 23.87
CA LYS A 145 13.78 4.21 25.26
C LYS A 145 15.09 4.91 25.58
N MET A 146 15.07 6.24 25.71
CA MET A 146 16.17 6.95 26.31
C MET A 146 16.44 6.32 27.68
N PRO A 147 17.70 6.05 28.05
CA PRO A 147 18.00 5.57 29.39
C PRO A 147 17.44 6.59 30.38
N THR A 148 16.58 6.13 31.29
CA THR A 148 16.20 6.90 32.47
C THR A 148 17.49 7.27 33.21
N ALA A 149 17.81 8.56 33.21
CA ALA A 149 18.91 9.10 34.00
C ALA A 149 18.71 8.67 35.46
N THR A 150 19.68 7.94 35.98
CA THR A 150 19.74 7.56 37.39
C THR A 150 20.13 8.83 38.15
N SER A 151 19.19 9.42 38.87
CA SER A 151 19.48 10.51 39.79
C SER A 151 20.26 9.94 40.98
N HIS A 152 21.43 10.54 41.25
CA HIS A 152 22.22 10.35 42.46
C HIS A 152 21.55 11.01 43.67
#